data_AF-A0A7V3PMM9-F1
#
_entry.id   AF-A0A7V3PMM9-F1
#
_cell.length_a   1.000
_cell.length_b   1.000
_cell.length_c   1.000
_cell.angle_alpha   90.00
_cell.angle_beta   90.00
_cell.angle_gamma   90.00
#
_symmetry.space_group_name_H-M   'P 1'
#
loop_
_entity.id
_entity.type
_entity.pdbx_description
1 polymer ?
#
loop_
_entity_poly.entity_id
_entity_poly.type
_entity_poly.pdbx_seq_one_letter_code
_entity_poly.pdbx_strand_id
1 'polypeptide(L)'
;MSTLDKSNGFQIKSINTKEILGYFISLALGIALLIYTFRGVSIAEVADEFSNINYFYLTLFILIIFLGTFLRALRWKYMIVSFKEDVKLKNLFEATIIGYGVNVILPRLGEIARSLYLGSTEKISRSSTLGTIIVERVYDLIFLLVSVVLSVWLFGESLSEKYPWIYSSIYFGLFILIISFVLLFMVIKFQTKIVLWVEKFLGLMRLSKFSKATEITSKVIDGFNSIKTKRNYLLTFLLSPLLWFTYAVGSYVGLLALNMHKI
;
A
#
# COMPACT_ATOMS: atom_id res chain seq x y z
N MET A 1 37.75 -3.72 36.40
CA MET A 1 36.64 -3.04 37.10
C MET A 1 36.04 -2.02 36.13
N SER A 2 34.82 -2.30 35.64
CA SER A 2 33.80 -1.42 35.05
C SER A 2 34.21 -0.19 34.21
N THR A 3 34.02 -0.17 32.89
CA THR A 3 32.77 0.08 32.11
C THR A 3 32.10 1.44 32.36
N LEU A 4 31.81 2.17 31.26
CA LEU A 4 30.56 2.88 30.88
C LEU A 4 30.94 4.04 29.92
N ASP A 5 31.03 3.77 28.62
CA ASP A 5 29.98 4.00 27.61
C ASP A 5 29.41 5.44 27.62
N LYS A 6 30.00 6.31 26.78
CA LYS A 6 29.47 7.64 26.47
C LYS A 6 28.76 7.61 25.12
N SER A 7 27.44 7.55 25.22
CA SER A 7 26.47 8.23 24.37
C SER A 7 26.63 8.09 22.85
N ASN A 8 26.02 7.05 22.29
CA ASN A 8 25.48 7.10 20.93
C ASN A 8 24.28 8.06 20.89
N GLY A 9 24.57 9.37 20.85
CA GLY A 9 23.58 10.41 20.64
C GLY A 9 23.00 10.32 19.23
N PHE A 10 21.67 10.22 19.14
CA PHE A 10 20.91 10.39 17.89
C PHE A 10 21.29 11.74 17.27
N GLN A 11 22.10 11.73 16.20
CA GLN A 11 22.39 12.96 15.45
C GLN A 11 21.14 13.36 14.68
N ILE A 12 20.44 14.40 15.16
CA ILE A 12 19.31 15.00 14.46
C ILE A 12 19.88 15.69 13.21
N LYS A 13 19.59 15.13 12.03
CA LYS A 13 19.94 15.72 10.74
C LYS A 13 19.32 17.13 10.68
N SER A 14 20.14 18.16 10.54
CA SER A 14 19.66 19.55 10.37
C SER A 14 18.84 19.64 9.08
N ILE A 15 17.58 20.04 9.19
CA ILE A 15 16.66 20.16 8.06
C ILE A 15 17.15 21.30 7.16
N ASN A 16 17.30 21.03 5.86
CA ASN A 16 17.78 22.02 4.89
C ASN A 16 16.66 23.00 4.52
N THR A 17 16.96 24.29 4.33
CA THR A 17 16.01 25.31 3.86
C THR A 17 15.26 24.90 2.59
N LYS A 18 15.89 24.12 1.69
CA LYS A 18 15.23 23.55 0.50
C LYS A 18 14.18 22.48 0.85
N GLU A 19 14.44 21.66 1.87
CA GLU A 19 13.48 20.67 2.37
C GLU A 19 12.28 21.38 3.03
N ILE A 20 12.53 22.42 3.83
CA ILE A 20 11.49 23.27 4.45
C ILE A 20 10.62 23.94 3.38
N LEU A 21 11.24 24.52 2.35
CA LEU A 21 10.52 25.14 1.23
C LEU A 21 9.66 24.11 0.48
N GLY A 22 10.18 22.91 0.25
CA GLY A 22 9.43 21.81 -0.37
C GLY A 22 8.21 21.39 0.46
N TYR A 23 8.37 21.28 1.78
CA TYR A 23 7.24 21.00 2.69
C TYR A 23 6.22 22.14 2.70
N PHE A 24 6.68 23.39 2.73
CA PHE A 24 5.80 24.56 2.70
C PHE A 24 4.99 24.64 1.41
N ILE A 25 5.61 24.43 0.24
CA ILE A 25 4.92 24.41 -1.05
C ILE A 25 3.88 23.28 -1.08
N SER A 26 4.25 22.09 -0.60
CA SER A 26 3.33 20.94 -0.56
C SER A 26 2.14 21.20 0.36
N LEU A 27 2.37 21.81 1.52
CA LEU A 27 1.33 22.19 2.47
C LEU A 27 0.42 23.29 1.91
N ALA A 28 1.00 24.33 1.32
CA ALA A 28 0.26 25.44 0.70
C ALA A 28 -0.61 24.93 -0.46
N LEU A 29 -0.08 24.03 -1.30
CA LEU A 29 -0.83 23.39 -2.37
C LEU A 29 -1.96 22.53 -1.82
N GLY A 30 -1.69 21.73 -0.78
CA GLY A 30 -2.72 20.91 -0.11
C GLY A 30 -3.85 21.76 0.45
N ILE A 31 -3.53 22.85 1.15
CA ILE A 31 -4.52 23.80 1.69
C ILE A 31 -5.28 24.48 0.55
N ALA A 32 -4.60 24.94 -0.51
CA ALA A 32 -5.25 25.58 -1.65
C ALA A 32 -6.26 24.64 -2.34
N LEU A 33 -5.90 23.36 -2.51
CA LEU A 33 -6.78 22.34 -3.06
C LEU A 33 -7.97 22.07 -2.13
N LEU A 34 -7.74 21.96 -0.81
CA LEU A 34 -8.84 21.81 0.16
C LEU A 34 -9.80 22.99 0.10
N ILE A 35 -9.29 24.23 0.13
CA ILE A 35 -10.13 25.43 -0.01
C ILE A 35 -10.89 25.38 -1.33
N TYR A 36 -10.24 25.02 -2.44
CA TYR A 36 -10.89 24.91 -3.74
C TYR A 36 -12.01 23.86 -3.75
N THR A 37 -11.76 22.68 -3.17
CA THR A 37 -12.74 21.58 -3.10
C THR A 37 -13.93 21.90 -2.19
N PHE A 38 -13.70 22.59 -1.07
CA PHE A 38 -14.76 22.95 -0.11
C PHE A 38 -15.40 24.32 -0.40
N ARG A 39 -15.01 25.02 -1.47
CA ARG A 39 -15.68 26.26 -1.87
C ARG A 39 -17.14 25.97 -2.21
N GLY A 40 -18.05 26.59 -1.47
CA GLY A 40 -19.49 26.41 -1.64
C GLY A 40 -20.12 25.32 -0.78
N VAL A 41 -19.33 24.65 0.08
CA VAL A 41 -19.84 23.69 1.06
C VAL A 41 -20.10 24.41 2.38
N SER A 42 -21.34 24.39 2.88
CA SER A 42 -21.66 24.94 4.20
C SER A 42 -21.16 23.99 5.30
N ILE A 43 -20.37 24.52 6.24
CA ILE A 43 -19.92 23.76 7.41
C ILE A 43 -21.11 23.27 8.24
N ALA A 44 -22.20 24.03 8.26
CA ALA A 44 -23.43 23.66 8.95
C ALA A 44 -24.12 22.45 8.29
N GLU A 45 -24.17 22.40 6.95
CA GLU A 45 -24.71 21.25 6.21
C GLU A 45 -23.87 20.00 6.45
N VAL A 46 -22.53 20.14 6.45
CA VAL A 46 -21.64 19.04 6.79
C VAL A 46 -21.90 18.54 8.21
N ALA A 47 -22.00 19.44 9.19
CA ALA A 47 -22.27 19.07 10.58
C ALA A 47 -23.63 18.37 10.75
N ASP A 48 -24.66 18.82 10.04
CA ASP A 48 -25.99 18.21 10.04
C ASP A 48 -25.96 16.79 9.45
N GLU A 49 -25.26 16.59 8.33
CA GLU A 49 -25.07 15.25 7.75
C GLU A 49 -24.31 14.31 8.68
N PHE A 50 -23.27 14.80 9.37
CA PHE A 50 -22.57 14.00 10.39
C PHE A 50 -23.46 13.62 11.58
N SER A 51 -24.44 14.46 11.92
CA SER A 51 -25.39 14.17 12.99
C SER A 51 -26.41 13.08 12.63
N ASN A 52 -26.65 12.90 11.32
CA ASN A 52 -27.60 11.92 10.78
C ASN A 52 -26.97 10.56 10.41
N ILE A 53 -25.69 10.35 10.73
CA ILE A 53 -24.98 9.10 10.42
C ILE A 53 -25.67 7.90 11.07
N ASN A 54 -25.84 6.84 10.27
CA ASN A 54 -26.38 5.58 10.78
C ASN A 54 -25.28 4.78 11.51
N TYR A 55 -25.31 4.80 12.84
CA TYR A 55 -24.34 4.12 13.70
C TYR A 55 -24.28 2.60 13.52
N PHE A 56 -25.37 1.96 13.08
CA PHE A 56 -25.36 0.52 12.79
C PHE A 56 -24.46 0.22 11.59
N TYR A 57 -24.65 0.94 10.48
CA TYR A 57 -23.80 0.77 9.30
C TYR A 57 -22.37 1.25 9.55
N LEU A 58 -22.16 2.28 10.37
CA LEU A 58 -20.81 2.70 10.77
C LEU A 58 -20.08 1.59 11.55
N THR A 59 -20.76 0.95 12.50
CA THR A 59 -20.17 -0.17 13.26
C THR A 59 -19.87 -1.35 12.34
N LEU A 60 -20.80 -1.68 11.44
CA LEU A 60 -20.61 -2.75 10.46
C LEU A 60 -19.43 -2.45 9.51
N PHE A 61 -19.29 -1.21 9.06
CA PHE A 61 -18.16 -0.73 8.25
C PHE A 61 -16.82 -0.96 8.97
N ILE A 62 -16.73 -0.57 10.25
CA ILE A 62 -15.53 -0.77 11.07
C ILE A 62 -15.20 -2.28 11.17
N LEU A 63 -16.19 -3.12 11.46
CA LEU A 63 -16.00 -4.58 11.53
C LEU A 63 -15.50 -5.15 10.20
N ILE A 64 -16.02 -4.68 9.07
CA ILE A 64 -15.57 -5.11 7.73
C ILE A 64 -14.13 -4.67 7.47
N ILE A 65 -13.72 -3.46 7.88
CA ILE A 65 -12.31 -3.03 7.76
C ILE A 65 -11.38 -3.92 8.58
N PHE A 66 -11.76 -4.27 9.81
CA PHE A 66 -10.98 -5.17 10.64
C PHE A 66 -10.90 -6.57 10.02
N LEU A 67 -12.00 -7.08 9.46
CA LEU A 67 -12.03 -8.34 8.73
C LEU A 67 -11.12 -8.30 7.50
N GLY A 68 -11.18 -7.25 6.70
CA GLY A 68 -10.32 -7.06 5.54
C GLY A 68 -8.83 -6.99 5.93
N THR A 69 -8.53 -6.33 7.05
CA THR A 69 -7.17 -6.28 7.63
C THR A 69 -6.69 -7.66 8.08
N PHE A 70 -7.57 -8.44 8.70
CA PHE A 70 -7.28 -9.81 9.10
C PHE A 70 -7.03 -10.72 7.89
N LEU A 71 -7.89 -10.65 6.86
CA LEU A 71 -7.72 -11.38 5.61
C LEU A 71 -6.42 -11.00 4.90
N ARG A 72 -6.03 -9.72 4.94
CA ARG A 72 -4.74 -9.26 4.39
C ARG A 72 -3.57 -9.89 5.14
N ALA A 73 -3.62 -9.90 6.46
CA ALA A 73 -2.59 -10.56 7.27
C ALA A 73 -2.52 -12.07 7.02
N LEU A 74 -3.68 -12.72 6.85
CA LEU A 74 -3.77 -14.15 6.52
C LEU A 74 -3.21 -14.45 5.12
N ARG A 75 -3.54 -13.62 4.12
CA ARG A 75 -2.97 -13.74 2.76
C ARG A 75 -1.45 -13.58 2.81
N TRP A 76 -0.98 -12.58 3.55
CA TRP A 76 0.44 -12.33 3.71
C TRP A 76 1.16 -13.50 4.40
N LYS A 77 0.50 -14.18 5.35
CA LYS A 77 1.02 -15.42 5.95
C LYS A 77 1.41 -16.45 4.89
N TYR A 78 0.54 -16.70 3.90
CA TYR A 78 0.83 -17.67 2.85
C TYR A 78 2.00 -17.28 1.95
N MET A 79 2.25 -15.98 1.77
CA MET A 79 3.46 -15.52 1.08
C MET A 79 4.71 -15.79 1.93
N ILE A 80 4.65 -15.51 3.24
CA ILE A 80 5.78 -15.60 4.17
C ILE A 80 6.13 -17.04 4.55
N VAL A 81 5.16 -17.94 4.64
CA VAL A 81 5.37 -19.37 4.95
C VAL A 81 6.36 -20.02 4.00
N SER A 82 6.53 -19.47 2.79
CA SER A 82 7.48 -19.96 1.81
C SER A 82 8.95 -19.79 2.19
N PHE A 83 9.26 -18.94 3.18
CA PHE A 83 10.61 -18.76 3.74
C PHE A 83 10.66 -18.80 5.28
N LYS A 84 9.52 -18.72 5.97
CA LYS A 84 9.41 -18.97 7.42
C LYS A 84 8.08 -19.65 7.76
N GLU A 85 8.11 -20.96 8.00
CA GLU A 85 6.91 -21.77 8.23
C GLU A 85 6.19 -21.47 9.56
N ASP A 86 6.93 -21.12 10.61
CA ASP A 86 6.42 -20.93 11.98
C ASP A 86 5.94 -19.50 12.29
N VAL A 87 5.76 -18.66 11.26
CA VAL A 87 5.31 -17.27 11.43
C VAL A 87 3.92 -17.18 12.07
N LYS A 88 3.79 -16.33 13.10
CA LYS A 88 2.52 -16.17 13.82
C LYS A 88 1.61 -15.18 13.10
N LEU A 89 0.35 -15.57 12.88
CA LEU A 89 -0.66 -14.70 12.26
C LEU A 89 -0.88 -13.41 13.06
N LYS A 90 -0.80 -13.48 14.38
CA LYS A 90 -0.88 -12.31 15.27
C LYS A 90 0.18 -11.26 14.92
N ASN A 91 1.44 -11.68 14.76
CA ASN A 91 2.53 -10.76 14.44
C ASN A 91 2.36 -10.14 13.05
N LEU A 92 1.84 -10.89 12.08
CA LEU A 92 1.50 -10.39 10.75
C LEU A 92 0.36 -9.37 10.79
N PHE A 93 -0.65 -9.61 11.62
CA PHE A 93 -1.79 -8.71 11.82
C PHE A 93 -1.36 -7.41 12.50
N GLU A 94 -0.60 -7.49 13.59
CA GLU A 94 -0.01 -6.33 14.27
C GLU A 94 0.87 -5.52 13.32
N ALA A 95 1.76 -6.16 12.57
CA ALA A 95 2.59 -5.50 11.57
C ALA A 95 1.75 -4.74 10.53
N THR A 96 0.62 -5.32 10.12
CA THR A 96 -0.29 -4.71 9.13
C THR A 96 -1.00 -3.49 9.72
N ILE A 97 -1.51 -3.58 10.94
CA ILE A 97 -2.12 -2.45 11.66
C ILE A 97 -1.10 -1.33 11.90
N ILE A 98 0.11 -1.66 12.38
CA ILE A 98 1.20 -0.69 12.57
C ILE A 98 1.53 -0.01 11.25
N GLY A 99 1.61 -0.77 10.16
CA GLY A 99 1.82 -0.23 8.82
C GLY A 99 0.74 0.78 8.42
N TYR A 100 -0.54 0.48 8.68
CA TYR A 100 -1.62 1.44 8.42
C TYR A 100 -1.53 2.67 9.32
N GLY A 101 -1.28 2.49 10.62
CA GLY A 101 -1.13 3.61 11.55
C GLY A 101 0.01 4.55 11.15
N VAL A 102 1.16 3.99 10.76
CA VAL A 102 2.27 4.79 10.23
C VAL A 102 1.89 5.48 8.93
N ASN A 103 1.14 4.85 8.03
CA ASN A 103 0.69 5.50 6.80
C ASN A 103 -0.26 6.68 7.04
N VAL A 104 -1.02 6.70 8.13
CA VAL A 104 -1.87 7.83 8.52
C VAL A 104 -1.02 9.03 8.93
N ILE A 105 0.06 8.79 9.69
CA ILE A 105 0.94 9.87 10.21
C ILE A 105 1.95 10.31 9.15
N LEU A 106 2.57 9.34 8.48
CA LEU A 106 3.67 9.53 7.53
C LEU A 106 3.30 8.87 6.20
N PRO A 107 2.93 9.65 5.17
CA PRO A 107 2.51 9.09 3.91
C PRO A 107 3.62 8.24 3.30
N ARG A 108 3.26 7.05 2.83
CA ARG A 108 4.12 6.10 2.10
C ARG A 108 5.19 5.39 2.93
N LEU A 109 5.24 5.55 4.25
CA LEU A 109 6.20 4.84 5.12
C LEU A 109 5.61 3.58 5.80
N GLY A 110 4.32 3.33 5.66
CA GLY A 110 3.64 2.21 6.31
C GLY A 110 4.15 0.82 5.89
N GLU A 111 4.50 0.64 4.62
CA GLU A 111 5.04 -0.62 4.11
C GLU A 111 6.42 -0.93 4.71
N ILE A 112 7.25 0.12 4.80
CA ILE A 112 8.56 0.03 5.44
C ILE A 112 8.36 -0.32 6.92
N ALA A 113 7.49 0.38 7.63
CA ALA A 113 7.20 0.09 9.04
C ALA A 113 6.72 -1.35 9.27
N ARG A 114 5.78 -1.85 8.45
CA ARG A 114 5.29 -3.23 8.48
C ARG A 114 6.43 -4.24 8.31
N SER A 115 7.32 -4.00 7.34
CA SER A 115 8.48 -4.88 7.10
C SER A 115 9.53 -4.83 8.22
N LEU A 116 9.76 -3.65 8.81
CA LEU A 116 10.72 -3.45 9.88
C LEU A 116 10.25 -4.15 11.15
N TYR A 117 8.98 -3.96 11.52
CA TYR A 117 8.36 -4.58 12.67
C TYR A 117 8.40 -6.10 12.55
N LEU A 118 7.89 -6.66 11.43
CA LEU A 118 7.88 -8.11 11.26
C LEU A 118 9.30 -8.70 11.23
N GLY A 119 10.22 -8.04 10.54
CA GLY A 119 11.62 -8.48 10.51
C GLY A 119 12.24 -8.54 11.90
N SER A 120 11.89 -7.61 12.79
CA SER A 120 12.34 -7.65 14.20
C SER A 120 11.64 -8.71 15.05
N THR A 121 10.32 -8.85 14.93
CA THR A 121 9.54 -9.76 15.80
C THR A 121 9.71 -11.23 15.41
N GLU A 122 9.83 -11.50 14.11
CA GLU A 122 9.93 -12.86 13.57
C GLU A 122 11.36 -13.23 13.17
N LYS A 123 12.35 -12.35 13.39
CA LYS A 123 13.76 -12.56 13.00
C LYS A 123 13.93 -12.92 11.53
N ILE A 124 13.15 -12.30 10.65
CA ILE A 124 13.22 -12.49 9.19
C ILE A 124 13.98 -11.33 8.55
N SER A 125 14.63 -11.59 7.42
CA SER A 125 15.15 -10.55 6.54
C SER A 125 14.08 -9.51 6.20
N ARG A 126 14.35 -8.25 6.59
CA ARG A 126 13.52 -7.09 6.26
C ARG A 126 13.36 -6.91 4.76
N SER A 127 14.44 -7.14 4.01
CA SER A 127 14.44 -7.05 2.53
C SER A 127 13.56 -8.11 1.89
N SER A 128 13.58 -9.35 2.41
CA SER A 128 12.71 -10.43 1.92
C SER A 128 11.24 -10.14 2.25
N THR A 129 10.99 -9.61 3.45
CA THR A 129 9.65 -9.16 3.86
C THR A 129 9.13 -8.03 2.97
N LEU A 130 9.96 -7.03 2.66
CA LEU A 130 9.63 -5.98 1.67
C LEU A 130 9.34 -6.55 0.29
N GLY A 131 10.13 -7.53 -0.17
CA GLY A 131 9.88 -8.23 -1.43
C GLY A 131 8.48 -8.84 -1.50
N THR A 132 8.00 -9.46 -0.41
CA THR A 132 6.62 -9.99 -0.38
C THR A 132 5.54 -8.91 -0.45
N ILE A 133 5.81 -7.70 0.05
CA ILE A 133 4.86 -6.58 -0.06
C ILE A 133 4.76 -6.13 -1.51
N ILE A 134 5.87 -6.12 -2.25
CA ILE A 134 5.84 -5.82 -3.70
C ILE A 134 4.97 -6.86 -4.41
N VAL A 135 5.17 -8.16 -4.13
CA VAL A 135 4.32 -9.24 -4.67
C VAL A 135 2.85 -9.00 -4.31
N GLU A 136 2.56 -8.62 -3.06
CA GLU A 136 1.22 -8.24 -2.60
C GLU A 136 0.61 -7.13 -3.46
N ARG A 137 1.39 -6.12 -3.84
CA ARG A 137 0.95 -5.05 -4.77
C ARG A 137 0.65 -5.55 -6.16
N VAL A 138 1.40 -6.52 -6.68
CA VAL A 138 1.10 -7.14 -7.97
C VAL A 138 -0.27 -7.79 -7.93
N TYR A 139 -0.53 -8.62 -6.92
CA TYR A 139 -1.84 -9.24 -6.74
C TYR A 139 -2.94 -8.17 -6.63
N ASP A 140 -2.73 -7.13 -5.82
CA ASP A 140 -3.72 -6.05 -5.68
C ASP A 140 -3.97 -5.33 -7.02
N LEU A 141 -2.96 -5.11 -7.85
CA LEU A 141 -3.13 -4.53 -9.20
C LEU A 141 -3.87 -5.47 -10.17
N ILE A 142 -3.61 -6.79 -10.13
CA ILE A 142 -4.36 -7.77 -10.95
C ILE A 142 -5.84 -7.72 -10.59
N PHE A 143 -6.16 -7.80 -9.30
CA PHE A 143 -7.56 -7.84 -8.87
C PHE A 143 -8.26 -6.48 -8.98
N LEU A 144 -7.52 -5.37 -8.90
CA LEU A 144 -8.02 -4.05 -9.31
C LEU A 144 -8.44 -4.07 -10.78
N LEU A 145 -7.58 -4.56 -11.68
CA LEU A 145 -7.89 -4.65 -13.11
C LEU A 145 -9.13 -5.51 -13.36
N VAL A 146 -9.21 -6.69 -12.73
CA VAL A 146 -10.37 -7.57 -12.84
C VAL A 146 -11.64 -6.85 -12.37
N SER A 147 -11.57 -6.13 -11.24
CA SER A 147 -12.71 -5.38 -10.70
C SER A 147 -13.16 -4.25 -11.64
N VAL A 148 -12.22 -3.52 -12.26
CA VAL A 148 -12.52 -2.48 -13.25
C VAL A 148 -13.19 -3.08 -14.48
N VAL A 149 -12.63 -4.16 -15.05
CA VAL A 149 -13.21 -4.82 -16.23
C VAL A 149 -14.61 -5.35 -15.93
N LEU A 150 -14.82 -5.98 -14.77
CA LEU A 150 -16.13 -6.44 -14.33
C LEU A 150 -17.11 -5.27 -14.16
N SER A 151 -16.68 -4.15 -13.59
CA SER A 151 -17.53 -2.96 -13.44
C SER A 151 -17.98 -2.40 -14.79
N VAL A 152 -17.07 -2.32 -15.78
CA VAL A 152 -17.43 -1.85 -17.12
C VAL A 152 -18.33 -2.84 -17.84
N TRP A 153 -18.07 -4.13 -17.70
CA TRP A 153 -18.87 -5.16 -18.32
C TRP A 153 -20.31 -5.19 -17.78
N LEU A 154 -20.49 -4.98 -16.46
CA LEU A 154 -21.80 -5.00 -15.82
C LEU A 154 -22.57 -3.67 -15.95
N PHE A 155 -21.88 -2.53 -15.88
CA PHE A 155 -22.52 -1.22 -15.74
C PHE A 155 -22.08 -0.19 -16.80
N GLY A 156 -21.27 -0.58 -17.79
CA GLY A 156 -20.65 0.34 -18.75
C GLY A 156 -21.65 1.20 -19.51
N GLU A 157 -22.75 0.60 -20.00
CA GLU A 157 -23.79 1.33 -20.73
C GLU A 157 -24.45 2.39 -19.85
N SER A 158 -25.01 2.00 -18.70
CA SER A 158 -25.65 2.91 -17.74
C SER A 158 -24.70 4.02 -17.24
N LEU A 159 -23.45 3.67 -16.98
CA LEU A 159 -22.44 4.65 -16.54
C LEU A 159 -22.09 5.63 -17.64
N SER A 160 -22.04 5.19 -18.90
CA SER A 160 -21.67 6.04 -20.03
C SER A 160 -22.74 7.04 -20.42
N GLU A 161 -24.01 6.68 -20.26
CA GLU A 161 -25.14 7.60 -20.46
C GLU A 161 -25.13 8.73 -19.43
N LYS A 162 -24.85 8.40 -18.15
CA LYS A 162 -24.82 9.39 -17.07
C LYS A 162 -23.50 10.19 -17.03
N TYR A 163 -22.39 9.58 -17.44
CA TYR A 163 -21.05 10.13 -17.33
C TYR A 163 -20.21 9.84 -18.60
N PRO A 164 -20.31 10.66 -19.65
CA PRO A 164 -19.62 10.41 -20.93
C PRO A 164 -18.08 10.31 -20.82
N TRP A 165 -17.48 11.04 -19.88
CA TRP A 165 -16.04 10.99 -19.57
C TRP A 165 -15.54 9.67 -18.96
N ILE A 166 -16.44 8.77 -18.54
CA ILE A 166 -16.04 7.60 -17.76
C ILE A 166 -15.16 6.65 -18.56
N TYR A 167 -15.43 6.48 -19.86
CA TYR A 167 -14.60 5.67 -20.73
C TYR A 167 -13.19 6.23 -20.85
N SER A 168 -13.04 7.56 -20.99
CA SER A 168 -11.71 8.20 -21.02
C SER A 168 -10.94 7.96 -19.72
N SER A 169 -11.59 8.08 -18.56
CA SER A 169 -10.98 7.78 -17.26
C SER A 169 -10.60 6.31 -17.12
N ILE A 170 -11.44 5.38 -17.59
CA ILE A 170 -11.17 3.95 -17.60
C ILE A 170 -9.96 3.65 -18.49
N TYR A 171 -9.94 4.13 -19.75
CA TYR A 171 -8.82 3.90 -20.66
C TYR A 171 -7.50 4.46 -20.11
N PHE A 172 -7.54 5.64 -19.49
CA PHE A 172 -6.38 6.23 -18.83
C PHE A 172 -5.90 5.38 -17.64
N GLY A 173 -6.83 4.90 -16.81
CA GLY A 173 -6.54 3.99 -15.71
C GLY A 173 -5.93 2.66 -16.17
N LEU A 174 -6.50 2.05 -17.22
CA LEU A 174 -5.98 0.83 -17.84
C LEU A 174 -4.58 1.05 -18.41
N PHE A 175 -4.33 2.19 -19.05
CA PHE A 175 -3.01 2.55 -19.58
C PHE A 175 -1.94 2.64 -18.47
N ILE A 176 -2.23 3.36 -17.38
CA ILE A 176 -1.33 3.46 -16.21
C ILE A 176 -1.06 2.08 -15.62
N LEU A 177 -2.09 1.24 -15.53
CA LEU A 177 -1.97 -0.10 -14.96
C LEU A 177 -1.10 -1.00 -15.85
N ILE A 178 -1.31 -1.00 -17.17
CA ILE A 178 -0.48 -1.74 -18.12
C ILE A 178 0.98 -1.27 -18.04
N ILE A 179 1.23 0.04 -18.00
CA ILE A 179 2.58 0.60 -17.81
C ILE A 179 3.18 0.09 -16.49
N SER A 180 2.42 0.10 -15.40
CA SER A 180 2.88 -0.37 -14.10
C SER A 180 3.28 -1.85 -14.14
N PHE A 181 2.49 -2.69 -14.82
CA PHE A 181 2.82 -4.10 -15.05
C PHE A 181 4.06 -4.27 -15.92
N VAL A 182 4.20 -3.51 -17.00
CA VAL A 182 5.37 -3.56 -17.88
C VAL A 182 6.63 -3.12 -17.11
N LEU A 183 6.58 -2.04 -16.35
CA LEU A 183 7.68 -1.57 -15.52
C LEU A 183 8.07 -2.62 -14.47
N LEU A 184 7.09 -3.19 -13.77
CA LEU A 184 7.33 -4.27 -12.82
C LEU A 184 7.97 -5.50 -13.50
N PHE A 185 7.44 -5.92 -14.65
CA PHE A 185 7.99 -7.03 -15.43
C PHE A 185 9.41 -6.74 -15.90
N MET A 186 9.70 -5.50 -16.33
CA MET A 186 11.06 -5.07 -16.69
C MET A 186 12.00 -5.11 -15.49
N VAL A 187 11.54 -4.67 -14.30
CA VAL A 187 12.33 -4.76 -13.05
C VAL A 187 12.68 -6.20 -12.71
N ILE A 188 11.74 -7.12 -12.85
CA ILE A 188 11.96 -8.55 -12.58
C ILE A 188 12.85 -9.18 -13.66
N LYS A 189 12.56 -8.95 -14.94
CA LYS A 189 13.28 -9.58 -16.06
C LYS A 189 14.71 -9.07 -16.23
N PHE A 190 14.92 -7.78 -16.03
CA PHE A 190 16.22 -7.13 -16.21
C PHE A 190 16.93 -6.86 -14.88
N GLN A 191 16.53 -7.54 -13.82
CA GLN A 191 17.02 -7.33 -12.46
C GLN A 191 18.55 -7.23 -12.35
N THR A 192 19.30 -8.12 -13.02
CA THR A 192 20.76 -8.12 -13.04
C THR A 192 21.34 -6.95 -13.82
N LYS A 193 20.71 -6.57 -14.95
CA LYS A 193 21.12 -5.40 -15.73
C LYS A 193 20.79 -4.10 -15.02
N ILE A 194 19.68 -4.04 -14.29
CA ILE A 194 19.28 -2.88 -13.49
C ILE A 194 20.24 -2.71 -12.33
N VAL A 195 20.60 -3.79 -11.62
CA VAL A 195 21.63 -3.74 -10.57
C VAL A 195 22.95 -3.23 -11.15
N LEU A 196 23.42 -3.78 -12.28
CA LEU A 196 24.66 -3.34 -12.93
C LEU A 196 24.59 -1.91 -13.48
N TRP A 197 23.44 -1.48 -14.00
CA TRP A 197 23.23 -0.13 -14.52
C TRP A 197 23.18 0.89 -13.37
N VAL A 198 22.52 0.55 -12.27
CA VAL A 198 22.51 1.33 -11.03
C VAL A 198 23.92 1.40 -10.44
N GLU A 199 24.67 0.28 -10.41
CA GLU A 199 26.07 0.27 -9.99
C GLU A 199 26.96 1.15 -10.88
N LYS A 200 26.74 1.16 -12.20
CA LYS A 200 27.49 2.00 -13.15
C LYS A 200 27.10 3.48 -13.05
N PHE A 201 25.81 3.78 -12.94
CA PHE A 201 25.28 5.14 -12.88
C PHE A 201 25.56 5.80 -11.52
N LEU A 202 25.45 5.03 -10.44
CA LEU A 202 25.78 5.47 -9.08
C LEU A 202 27.26 5.29 -8.73
N GLY A 203 28.04 4.49 -9.45
CA GLY A 203 29.51 4.43 -9.30
C GLY A 203 30.20 5.74 -9.68
N LEU A 204 29.51 6.60 -10.45
CA LEU A 204 29.90 8.00 -10.67
C LEU A 204 29.70 8.88 -9.43
N MET A 205 28.85 8.47 -8.48
CA MET A 205 28.64 9.14 -7.19
C MET A 205 29.25 8.30 -6.07
N ARG A 206 30.36 8.75 -5.51
CA ARG A 206 31.14 8.09 -4.45
C ARG A 206 30.36 7.97 -3.12
N LEU A 207 29.28 7.18 -3.07
CA LEU A 207 28.41 6.98 -1.91
C LEU A 207 28.66 5.59 -1.33
N SER A 208 29.26 5.56 -0.14
CA SER A 208 29.60 4.36 0.65
C SER A 208 28.40 3.44 1.01
N LYS A 209 27.17 3.75 0.58
CA LYS A 209 25.95 2.94 0.78
C LYS A 209 25.75 1.85 -0.30
N PHE A 210 26.74 1.67 -1.17
CA PHE A 210 26.77 0.83 -2.38
C PHE A 210 26.43 -0.65 -2.14
N SER A 211 26.98 -1.29 -1.11
CA SER A 211 26.74 -2.73 -0.84
C SER A 211 25.32 -3.04 -0.35
N LYS A 212 24.66 -2.05 0.27
CA LYS A 212 23.34 -2.25 0.89
C LYS A 212 22.21 -2.23 -0.14
N ALA A 213 22.33 -1.40 -1.18
CA ALA A 213 21.31 -1.29 -2.24
C ALA A 213 21.29 -2.52 -3.16
N THR A 214 22.46 -3.06 -3.49
CA THR A 214 22.59 -4.27 -4.31
C THR A 214 22.13 -5.51 -3.54
N GLU A 215 22.46 -5.60 -2.24
CA GLU A 215 21.96 -6.63 -1.33
C GLU A 215 20.43 -6.56 -1.09
N ILE A 216 19.84 -5.36 -0.99
CA ILE A 216 18.39 -5.21 -0.92
C ILE A 216 17.73 -5.69 -2.21
N THR A 217 18.30 -5.33 -3.36
CA THR A 217 17.76 -5.70 -4.68
C THR A 217 17.83 -7.21 -4.89
N SER A 218 18.96 -7.86 -4.60
CA SER A 218 19.09 -9.33 -4.68
C SER A 218 18.13 -10.04 -3.73
N LYS A 219 17.95 -9.55 -2.50
CA LYS A 219 17.01 -10.14 -1.52
C LYS A 219 15.53 -9.93 -1.88
N VAL A 220 15.19 -8.85 -2.57
CA VAL A 220 13.83 -8.62 -3.11
C VAL A 220 13.55 -9.65 -4.22
N ILE A 221 14.51 -9.85 -5.12
CA ILE A 221 14.47 -10.84 -6.20
C ILE A 221 14.37 -12.27 -5.65
N ASP A 222 15.16 -12.59 -4.62
CA ASP A 222 15.08 -13.87 -3.93
C ASP A 222 13.71 -14.03 -3.25
N GLY A 223 13.12 -12.94 -2.74
CA GLY A 223 11.74 -12.89 -2.26
C GLY A 223 10.72 -13.27 -3.35
N PHE A 224 10.90 -12.81 -4.59
CA PHE A 224 10.08 -13.22 -5.74
C PHE A 224 10.27 -14.72 -6.08
N ASN A 225 11.50 -15.22 -6.04
CA ASN A 225 11.81 -16.64 -6.28
C ASN A 225 11.46 -17.56 -5.08
N SER A 226 11.08 -16.98 -3.93
CA SER A 226 10.87 -17.72 -2.68
C SER A 226 9.48 -18.31 -2.51
N ILE A 227 8.47 -17.91 -3.29
CA ILE A 227 7.15 -18.56 -3.24
C ILE A 227 7.28 -19.89 -3.99
N LYS A 228 7.65 -20.94 -3.27
CA LYS A 228 8.03 -22.24 -3.86
C LYS A 228 6.90 -23.26 -3.88
N THR A 229 5.80 -23.03 -3.16
CA THR A 229 4.76 -24.04 -2.93
C THR A 229 3.46 -23.69 -3.66
N LYS A 230 3.01 -24.56 -4.59
CA LYS A 230 1.76 -24.40 -5.38
C LYS A 230 0.53 -24.10 -4.52
N ARG A 231 0.43 -24.72 -3.34
CA ARG A 231 -0.66 -24.48 -2.36
C ARG A 231 -0.70 -23.03 -1.88
N ASN A 232 0.45 -22.43 -1.60
CA ASN A 232 0.51 -21.06 -1.10
C ASN A 232 0.15 -20.04 -2.19
N TYR A 233 0.51 -20.30 -3.44
CA TYR A 233 0.02 -19.52 -4.59
C TYR A 233 -1.50 -19.57 -4.71
N LEU A 234 -2.08 -20.78 -4.64
CA LEU A 234 -3.53 -20.96 -4.74
C LEU A 234 -4.25 -20.21 -3.62
N LEU A 235 -3.82 -20.37 -2.36
CA LEU A 235 -4.44 -19.70 -1.22
C LEU A 235 -4.28 -18.18 -1.28
N THR A 236 -3.12 -17.69 -1.72
CA THR A 236 -2.89 -16.26 -1.95
C THR A 236 -3.81 -15.71 -3.03
N PHE A 237 -3.96 -16.45 -4.13
CA PHE A 237 -4.85 -16.08 -5.23
C PHE A 237 -6.31 -16.09 -4.80
N LEU A 238 -6.79 -17.13 -4.10
CA LEU A 238 -8.18 -17.25 -3.63
C LEU A 238 -8.55 -16.22 -2.54
N LEU A 239 -7.61 -15.84 -1.69
CA LEU A 239 -7.84 -14.80 -0.68
C LEU A 239 -7.90 -13.40 -1.28
N SER A 240 -7.31 -13.17 -2.46
CA SER A 240 -7.30 -11.86 -3.10
C SER A 240 -8.69 -11.37 -3.56
N PRO A 241 -9.53 -12.14 -4.29
CA PRO A 241 -10.88 -11.71 -4.63
C PRO A 241 -11.76 -11.57 -3.39
N LEU A 242 -11.58 -12.43 -2.38
CA LEU A 242 -12.30 -12.30 -1.11
C LEU A 242 -11.96 -10.97 -0.42
N LEU A 243 -10.68 -10.60 -0.39
CA LEU A 243 -10.21 -9.33 0.18
C LEU A 243 -10.74 -8.13 -0.61
N TRP A 244 -10.73 -8.19 -1.94
CA TRP A 244 -11.35 -7.16 -2.78
C TRP A 244 -12.86 -7.05 -2.58
N PHE A 245 -13.54 -8.18 -2.42
CA PHE A 245 -14.96 -8.22 -2.08
C PHE A 245 -15.22 -7.56 -0.72
N THR A 246 -14.40 -7.82 0.31
CA THR A 246 -14.55 -7.13 1.59
C THR A 246 -14.34 -5.62 1.47
N TYR A 247 -13.47 -5.16 0.58
CA TYR A 247 -13.30 -3.72 0.33
C TYR A 247 -14.49 -3.12 -0.41
N ALA A 248 -15.04 -3.83 -1.40
CA ALA A 248 -16.24 -3.39 -2.12
C ALA A 248 -17.45 -3.30 -1.16
N VAL A 249 -17.69 -4.34 -0.36
CA VAL A 249 -18.76 -4.36 0.65
C VAL A 249 -18.52 -3.30 1.72
N GLY A 250 -17.29 -3.14 2.19
CA GLY A 250 -16.93 -2.10 3.15
C GLY A 250 -17.24 -0.70 2.61
N SER A 251 -16.80 -0.39 1.39
CA SER A 251 -17.12 0.87 0.73
C SER A 251 -18.63 1.09 0.59
N TYR A 252 -19.38 0.08 0.17
CA TYR A 252 -20.84 0.15 0.06
C TYR A 252 -21.52 0.40 1.41
N VAL A 253 -21.14 -0.31 2.46
CA VAL A 253 -21.66 -0.11 3.82
C VAL A 253 -21.27 1.26 4.36
N GLY A 254 -20.08 1.77 4.03
CA GLY A 254 -19.66 3.13 4.36
C GLY A 254 -20.56 4.19 3.72
N LEU A 255 -20.95 4.01 2.46
CA LEU A 255 -21.92 4.89 1.78
C LEU A 255 -23.31 4.82 2.43
N LEU A 256 -23.76 3.63 2.87
CA LEU A 256 -25.00 3.48 3.63
C LEU A 256 -24.95 4.18 4.98
N ALA A 257 -23.81 4.15 5.67
CA ALA A 257 -23.62 4.85 6.94
C ALA A 257 -23.80 6.38 6.79
N LEU A 258 -23.41 6.93 5.64
CA LEU A 258 -23.57 8.34 5.27
C LEU A 258 -24.93 8.63 4.60
N ASN A 259 -25.88 7.69 4.60
CA ASN A 259 -27.19 7.83 3.94
C ASN A 259 -27.14 8.20 2.44
N MET A 260 -26.01 7.98 1.76
CA MET A 260 -25.81 8.34 0.35
C MET A 260 -26.60 7.48 -0.64
N HIS A 261 -27.42 6.54 -0.15
CA HIS A 261 -28.37 5.78 -0.99
C HIS A 261 -29.61 6.59 -1.39
N LYS A 262 -29.80 7.79 -0.80
CA LYS A 262 -30.94 8.68 -1.06
C LYS A 262 -30.69 9.72 -2.17
N ILE A 263 -29.49 9.71 -2.77
CA ILE A 263 -29.02 10.66 -3.80
C ILE A 263 -28.97 9.96 -5.15
#